data_AF-A0A7T5EWH6-F1
#
_entry.id   AF-A0A7T5EWH6-F1
#
_cell.length_a   1.000
_cell.length_b   1.000
_cell.length_c   1.000
_cell.angle_alpha   90.00
_cell.angle_beta   90.00
_cell.angle_gamma   90.00
#
_symmetry.space_group_name_H-M   'P 1'
#
loop_
_entity.id
_entity.type
_entity.pdbx_description
1 polymer ?
#
loop_
_entity_poly.entity_id
_entity_poly.type
_entity_poly.pdbx_seq_one_letter_code
_entity_poly.pdbx_strand_id
1 'polypeptide(L)'
;MNSASPKVLIVSIPKGGTNLLMQVILGIPGMVRTRHNMLTKAAKNGISAGEMGVMHLPYAPQFERALLDNNVKILFISRDLRDVTVSMMHFILSKFPSHFFVPSLQNI
;
A
#
# COMPACT_ATOMS: atom_id res chain seq x y z
N MET A 1 28.55 2.14 -10.87
CA MET A 1 27.71 0.95 -10.63
C MET A 1 26.30 1.28 -11.08
N ASN A 2 25.86 0.79 -12.23
CA ASN A 2 24.47 0.95 -12.68
C ASN A 2 23.61 -0.14 -12.01
N SER A 3 23.17 0.11 -10.79
CA SER A 3 22.14 -0.72 -10.16
C SER A 3 20.81 -0.37 -10.83
N ALA A 4 20.14 -1.33 -11.46
CA ALA A 4 18.79 -1.11 -11.99
C ALA A 4 17.86 -0.62 -10.87
N SER A 5 16.99 0.36 -11.17
CA SER A 5 16.06 0.94 -10.19
C SER A 5 15.20 -0.13 -9.51
N PRO A 6 14.96 -0.02 -8.19
CA PRO A 6 14.29 -1.08 -7.43
C PRO A 6 12.82 -1.25 -7.85
N LYS A 7 12.31 -2.47 -7.68
CA LYS A 7 10.87 -2.79 -7.72
C LYS A 7 10.34 -2.73 -6.30
N VAL A 8 9.41 -1.85 -5.98
CA VAL A 8 8.97 -1.62 -4.59
C VAL A 8 7.49 -1.95 -4.42
N LEU A 9 7.14 -2.75 -3.42
CA LEU A 9 5.77 -2.97 -3.00
C LEU A 9 5.56 -2.38 -1.60
N ILE A 10 4.68 -1.39 -1.49
CA ILE A 10 4.24 -0.84 -0.21
C ILE A 10 3.08 -1.69 0.31
N VAL A 11 3.23 -2.22 1.52
CA VAL A 11 2.18 -2.96 2.23
C VAL A 11 1.82 -2.17 3.48
N SER A 12 0.53 -2.01 3.75
CA SER A 12 0.08 -1.31 4.96
C SER A 12 -1.33 -1.72 5.34
N ILE A 13 -1.70 -1.47 6.59
CA ILE A 13 -3.11 -1.40 6.96
C ILE A 13 -3.71 -0.07 6.49
N PRO A 14 -5.02 -0.01 6.17
CA PRO A 14 -5.66 1.26 5.89
C PRO A 14 -5.35 2.29 6.97
N LYS A 15 -4.98 3.50 6.55
CA LYS A 15 -4.60 4.63 7.44
C LYS A 15 -3.28 4.44 8.21
N GLY A 16 -2.51 3.39 7.94
CA GLY A 16 -1.20 3.14 8.56
C GLY A 16 -0.06 4.04 8.07
N GLY A 17 -0.31 4.98 7.16
CA GLY A 17 0.73 5.88 6.60
C GLY A 17 1.10 5.62 5.14
N THR A 18 0.27 4.89 4.40
CA THR A 18 0.50 4.51 3.00
C THR A 18 0.86 5.70 2.10
N ASN A 19 0.10 6.79 2.17
CA ASN A 19 0.35 7.98 1.35
C ASN A 19 1.69 8.64 1.66
N LEU A 20 2.10 8.66 2.93
CA LEU A 20 3.41 9.22 3.32
C LEU A 20 4.53 8.41 2.69
N LEU A 21 4.52 7.10 2.86
CA LEU A 21 5.54 6.23 2.29
C LEU A 21 5.54 6.28 0.76
N MET A 22 4.37 6.36 0.13
CA MET A 22 4.28 6.57 -1.33
C MET A 22 5.00 7.85 -1.76
N GLN A 23 4.81 8.98 -1.08
CA GLN A 23 5.48 10.23 -1.44
C GLN A 23 6.99 10.15 -1.23
N VAL A 24 7.45 9.49 -0.16
CA VAL A 24 8.89 9.25 0.05
C VAL A 24 9.49 8.47 -1.11
N ILE A 25 8.84 7.39 -1.56
CA ILE A 25 9.34 6.58 -2.68
C ILE A 25 9.23 7.34 -4.02
N LEU A 26 8.14 8.06 -4.25
CA LEU A 26 7.96 8.88 -5.47
C LEU A 26 8.94 10.07 -5.54
N GLY A 27 9.51 10.50 -4.41
CA GLY A 27 10.56 11.50 -4.37
C GLY A 27 11.94 10.99 -4.82
N ILE A 28 12.13 9.66 -4.93
CA ILE A 28 13.38 9.07 -5.41
C ILE A 28 13.42 9.18 -6.95
N PRO A 29 14.48 9.76 -7.55
CA PRO A 29 14.58 9.91 -9.00
C PRO A 29 14.42 8.58 -9.75
N GLY A 30 13.57 8.60 -10.78
CA GLY A 30 13.29 7.42 -11.61
C GLY A 30 12.26 6.45 -11.02
N MET A 31 11.68 6.76 -9.86
CA MET A 31 10.57 5.98 -9.30
C MET A 31 9.21 6.50 -9.79
N VAL A 32 8.34 5.60 -10.22
CA VAL A 32 6.97 5.91 -10.66
C VAL A 32 5.95 4.96 -10.06
N ARG A 33 4.69 5.38 -9.95
CA ARG A 33 3.62 4.50 -9.51
C ARG A 33 3.23 3.56 -10.63
N THR A 34 3.24 2.26 -10.34
CA THR A 34 2.76 1.25 -11.26
C THR A 34 1.30 1.52 -11.63
N ARG A 35 0.96 1.28 -12.89
CA ARG A 35 -0.43 1.35 -13.39
C ARG A 35 -1.12 0.00 -13.37
N HIS A 36 -0.38 -1.06 -13.02
CA HIS A 36 -0.89 -2.43 -13.06
C HIS A 36 -1.73 -2.75 -11.82
N ASN A 37 -2.76 -3.56 -12.04
CA ASN A 37 -3.68 -3.97 -10.98
C ASN A 37 -3.05 -5.14 -10.19
N MET A 38 -2.48 -4.83 -9.01
CA MET A 38 -1.74 -5.78 -8.16
C MET A 38 -2.59 -6.95 -7.64
N LEU A 39 -3.92 -6.89 -7.79
CA LEU A 39 -4.88 -7.84 -7.22
C LEU A 39 -5.14 -9.08 -8.10
N THR A 40 -4.52 -9.20 -9.27
CA THR A 40 -4.80 -10.30 -10.20
C THR A 40 -3.60 -11.23 -10.39
N LYS A 41 -3.86 -12.52 -10.62
CA LYS A 41 -2.84 -13.54 -11.00
C LYS A 41 -1.99 -13.14 -12.22
N ALA A 42 -2.42 -12.13 -13.00
CA ALA A 42 -1.66 -11.52 -14.09
C ALA A 42 -0.42 -10.74 -13.63
N ALA A 43 -0.21 -10.56 -12.33
CA ALA A 43 0.97 -9.91 -11.75
C ALA A 43 2.31 -10.69 -11.91
N LYS A 44 2.42 -11.61 -12.88
CA LYS A 44 3.71 -12.25 -13.25
C LYS A 44 4.79 -11.21 -13.60
N ASN A 45 4.39 -10.00 -14.04
CA ASN A 45 5.26 -8.84 -14.29
C ASN A 45 4.87 -7.63 -13.41
N GLY A 46 4.23 -7.85 -12.25
CA GLY A 46 3.42 -6.86 -11.55
C GLY A 46 4.12 -5.51 -11.27
N ILE A 47 5.41 -5.50 -10.99
CA ILE A 47 6.16 -4.28 -10.71
C ILE A 47 7.45 -4.30 -11.53
N SER A 48 7.60 -3.31 -12.42
CA SER A 48 8.82 -3.14 -13.23
C SER A 48 9.90 -2.39 -12.46
N ALA A 49 11.15 -2.48 -12.93
CA ALA A 49 12.26 -1.72 -12.33
C ALA A 49 11.93 -0.22 -12.35
N GLY A 50 12.08 0.46 -11.20
CA GLY A 50 11.67 1.86 -11.05
C GLY A 50 10.18 2.06 -10.77
N GLU A 51 9.39 1.00 -10.61
CA GLU A 51 7.99 1.12 -10.23
C GLU A 51 7.77 0.87 -8.73
N MET A 52 6.76 1.54 -8.17
CA MET A 52 6.15 1.14 -6.90
C MET A 52 4.67 0.78 -7.00
N GLY A 53 4.31 -0.33 -6.36
CA GLY A 53 2.94 -0.78 -6.12
C GLY A 53 2.51 -0.54 -4.67
N VAL A 54 1.20 -0.58 -4.43
CA VAL A 54 0.61 -0.41 -3.10
C VAL A 54 -0.45 -1.48 -2.89
N MET A 55 -0.44 -2.13 -1.72
CA MET A 55 -1.48 -3.09 -1.35
C MET A 55 -1.86 -3.01 0.13
N HIS A 56 -3.10 -3.42 0.39
CA HIS A 56 -3.68 -3.65 1.72
C HIS A 56 -4.11 -5.12 1.88
N LEU A 57 -3.32 -6.06 1.35
CA LEU A 57 -3.66 -7.48 1.41
C LEU A 57 -3.12 -8.15 2.68
N PRO A 58 -3.87 -9.12 3.26
CA PRO A 58 -3.33 -10.05 4.24
C PRO A 58 -2.15 -10.84 3.66
N TYR A 59 -1.25 -11.30 4.53
CA TYR A 59 -0.19 -12.22 4.14
C TYR A 59 -0.79 -13.51 3.56
N ALA A 60 -0.22 -13.98 2.45
CA ALA A 60 -0.49 -15.32 1.94
C ALA A 60 0.77 -15.90 1.27
N PRO A 61 1.13 -17.17 1.53
CA PRO A 61 2.39 -17.77 1.07
C PRO A 61 2.62 -17.71 -0.45
N GLN A 62 1.54 -17.77 -1.23
CA GLN A 62 1.60 -17.68 -2.69
C GLN A 62 2.12 -16.33 -3.20
N PHE A 63 1.87 -15.23 -2.47
CA PHE A 63 2.36 -13.91 -2.85
C PHE A 63 3.83 -13.73 -2.48
N GLU A 64 4.24 -14.26 -1.32
CA GLU A 64 5.63 -14.17 -0.86
C GLU A 64 6.60 -14.76 -1.90
N ARG A 65 6.35 -15.99 -2.37
CA ARG A 65 7.20 -16.63 -3.40
C ARG A 65 7.28 -15.80 -4.67
N ALA A 66 6.13 -15.33 -5.16
CA ALA A 66 6.09 -14.50 -6.36
C ALA A 66 6.88 -13.19 -6.22
N LEU A 67 6.88 -12.58 -5.04
CA LEU A 67 7.63 -11.34 -4.78
C LEU A 67 9.14 -11.60 -4.67
N LEU A 68 9.54 -12.69 -4.03
CA LEU A 68 10.94 -13.11 -3.93
C LEU A 68 11.53 -13.44 -5.30
N ASP A 69 10.84 -14.27 -6.09
CA ASP A 69 11.29 -14.70 -7.42
C ASP A 69 11.45 -13.51 -8.39
N ASN A 70 10.70 -12.43 -8.17
CA ASN A 70 10.75 -11.22 -9.00
C ASN A 70 11.67 -10.11 -8.46
N ASN A 71 12.40 -10.36 -7.36
CA ASN A 71 13.24 -9.39 -6.65
C ASN A 71 12.50 -8.10 -6.29
N VAL A 72 11.25 -8.23 -5.83
CA VAL A 72 10.45 -7.10 -5.35
C VAL A 72 10.80 -6.83 -3.89
N LYS A 73 11.13 -5.57 -3.57
CA LYS A 73 11.37 -5.12 -2.19
C LYS A 73 10.04 -4.76 -1.54
N ILE A 74 9.73 -5.42 -0.43
CA ILE A 74 8.51 -5.16 0.33
C ILE A 74 8.83 -4.15 1.43
N LEU A 75 8.10 -3.03 1.44
CA LEU A 75 8.15 -2.05 2.51
C LEU A 75 6.82 -2.08 3.25
N PHE A 76 6.85 -2.56 4.48
CA PHE A 76 5.68 -2.56 5.36
C PHE A 76 5.71 -1.33 6.27
N ILE A 77 4.63 -0.57 6.29
CA ILE A 77 4.43 0.54 7.23
C ILE A 77 3.22 0.30 8.12
N SER A 78 3.43 0.49 9.42
CA SER A 78 2.41 0.43 10.45
C SER A 78 2.42 1.70 11.29
N ARG A 79 1.34 1.89 12.06
CA ARG A 79 1.14 2.99 13.01
C ARG A 79 0.41 2.42 14.23
N ASP A 80 0.52 3.09 15.38
CA ASP A 80 -0.26 2.77 16.58
C ASP A 80 -1.75 2.59 16.23
N LEU A 81 -2.36 1.51 16.71
CA LEU A 81 -3.72 1.14 16.34
C LEU A 81 -4.77 2.13 16.84
N ARG A 82 -4.50 2.87 17.93
CA ARG A 82 -5.39 3.92 18.45
C ARG A 82 -5.49 5.06 17.44
N ASP A 83 -4.34 5.48 16.93
CA ASP A 83 -4.26 6.53 15.91
C ASP A 83 -4.87 6.10 14.58
N VAL A 84 -4.66 4.84 14.17
CA VAL A 84 -5.27 4.27 12.96
C VAL A 84 -6.78 4.31 13.07
N THR A 85 -7.32 3.96 14.24
CA THR A 85 -8.77 3.96 14.51
C THR A 85 -9.36 5.36 14.37
N VAL A 86 -8.75 6.36 15.03
CA VAL A 86 -9.19 7.77 14.92
C VAL A 86 -9.09 8.28 13.48
N SER A 87 -7.98 7.99 12.79
CA SER A 87 -7.80 8.38 11.39
C SER A 87 -8.83 7.72 10.45
N MET A 88 -9.20 6.47 10.73
CA MET A 88 -10.22 5.76 9.98
C MET A 88 -11.61 6.35 10.23
N MET A 89 -11.96 6.66 11.48
CA MET A 89 -13.23 7.33 11.82
C MET A 89 -13.40 8.63 11.02
N HIS A 90 -12.40 9.52 11.06
CA HIS A 90 -12.46 10.76 10.29
C HIS A 90 -12.56 10.52 8.79
N PHE A 91 -11.87 9.50 8.26
CA PHE A 91 -11.99 9.13 6.85
C PHE A 91 -13.41 8.65 6.50
N ILE A 92 -14.00 7.78 7.31
CA ILE A 92 -15.37 7.29 7.11
C ILE A 92 -16.35 8.46 7.11
N LEU A 93 -16.34 9.29 8.17
CA LEU A 93 -17.29 10.38 8.32
C LEU A 93 -17.15 11.45 7.21
N SER A 94 -15.94 11.71 6.72
CA SER A 94 -15.70 12.79 5.74
C SER A 94 -15.69 12.34 4.29
N LYS A 95 -15.33 11.09 4.00
CA LYS A 95 -15.12 10.59 2.62
C LYS A 95 -16.01 9.41 2.26
N PHE A 96 -16.63 8.75 3.23
CA PHE A 96 -17.49 7.59 2.97
C PHE A 96 -18.78 7.63 3.80
N PRO A 97 -19.68 8.61 3.54
CA PRO A 97 -20.87 8.85 4.36
C PRO A 97 -21.90 7.70 4.31
N SER A 98 -21.82 6.81 3.31
CA SER A 98 -22.66 5.61 3.23
C SER A 98 -22.06 4.38 3.92
N HIS A 99 -20.95 4.53 4.64
CA HIS A 99 -20.30 3.42 5.34
C HIS A 99 -21.16 2.94 6.51
N PHE A 100 -21.21 1.62 6.71
CA PHE A 100 -22.06 0.98 7.73
C PHE A 100 -21.89 1.53 9.15
N PHE A 101 -20.68 1.94 9.53
CA PHE A 101 -20.40 2.50 10.87
C PHE A 101 -20.80 3.97 11.08
N VAL A 102 -21.23 4.70 10.03
CA VAL A 102 -21.55 6.14 10.16
C VAL A 102 -22.57 6.44 11.28
N PRO A 103 -23.69 5.70 11.44
CA PRO A 103 -24.65 5.98 12.50
C PRO A 103 -24.06 5.87 13.92
N SER A 104 -23.07 5.00 14.11
CA SER A 104 -22.43 4.79 15.41
C SER A 104 -21.31 5.81 15.68
N LEU A 105 -20.66 6.32 14.64
CA LEU A 105 -19.51 7.22 14.76
C LEU A 105 -19.89 8.70 14.89
N GLN A 106 -21.12 9.08 14.55
CA GLN A 106 -21.60 10.47 14.65
C GLN A 106 -21.89 10.93 16.09
N ASN A 107 -21.97 10.00 17.05
CA ASN A 107 -22.39 10.25 18.42
C ASN A 107 -21.25 10.05 19.46
N ILE A 108 -20.00 10.00 18.99
CA ILE A 108 -18.77 9.87 19.80
C ILE A 108 -18.05 11.22 19.77
#